data_AF-W0JQD0-F1
#
_entry.id   AF-W0JQD0-F1
#
_cell.length_a   1.000
_cell.length_b   1.000
_cell.length_c   1.000
_cell.angle_alpha   90.00
_cell.angle_beta   90.00
_cell.angle_gamma   90.00
#
_symmetry.space_group_name_H-M   'P 1'
#
loop_
_entity.id
_entity.type
_entity.pdbx_description
1 polymer ?
#
loop_
_entity_poly.entity_id
_entity_poly.type
_entity_poly.pdbx_seq_one_letter_code
_entity_poly.pdbx_strand_id
1 'polypeptide(L)'
;MRVLDLMLGRNGDDTDGERARFTSDRYDVTYTVSADSHEIAYVVPIRRAELEAFADLVDLERETPYADDGEESPAASLESVLESDSIDADAWTERMQAPRQTVEPILEHWLEFVDDEEASGGESGRSNAGSETDEASETGGANETADADASDRDAGSSVEIVYLPVETESAFAAFFQTCRKRADQDHDPFELPDDIATAAGVLTQIKQATDRPENRVVVNQAYVPQL
;
A
#
# COMPACT_ATOMS: atom_id res chain seq x y z
N MET A 1 18.32 0.27 18.21
CA MET A 1 17.58 -0.82 18.90
C MET A 1 16.34 -1.06 18.07
N ARG A 2 16.18 -2.23 17.43
CA ARG A 2 15.10 -2.42 16.44
C ARG A 2 13.77 -2.57 17.18
N VAL A 3 12.68 -2.06 16.62
CA VAL A 3 11.34 -2.14 17.25
C VAL A 3 10.84 -3.59 17.37
N LEU A 4 11.36 -4.48 16.51
CA LEU A 4 11.31 -5.93 16.66
C LEU A 4 11.85 -6.36 18.03
N ASP A 5 13.04 -5.93 18.45
CA ASP A 5 13.62 -6.32 19.76
C ASP A 5 12.73 -5.97 20.96
N LEU A 6 11.95 -4.88 20.84
CA LEU A 6 11.05 -4.39 21.88
C LEU A 6 9.72 -5.15 21.90
N MET A 7 9.16 -5.49 20.74
CA MET A 7 7.92 -6.27 20.62
C MET A 7 8.13 -7.77 20.82
N LEU A 8 9.33 -8.27 20.55
CA LEU A 8 9.72 -9.67 20.72
C LEU A 8 10.06 -10.03 22.18
N GLY A 9 9.92 -9.09 23.12
CA GLY A 9 10.06 -9.39 24.54
C GLY A 9 11.45 -9.96 24.90
N ARG A 10 12.52 -9.26 24.53
CA ARG A 10 13.93 -9.61 24.86
C ARG A 10 14.28 -9.53 26.38
N ASN A 11 13.30 -9.77 27.26
CA ASN A 11 13.41 -9.99 28.69
C ASN A 11 13.03 -11.44 29.10
N GLY A 12 12.76 -12.33 28.14
CA GLY A 12 12.55 -13.76 28.37
C GLY A 12 13.83 -14.56 28.13
N ASP A 13 14.09 -15.52 29.01
CA ASP A 13 15.25 -16.41 29.22
C ASP A 13 15.72 -17.29 28.04
N ASP A 14 15.54 -16.88 26.79
CA ASP A 14 16.03 -17.61 25.62
C ASP A 14 17.41 -17.09 25.20
N THR A 15 18.40 -17.97 25.38
CA THR A 15 19.84 -17.70 25.34
C THR A 15 20.40 -17.39 23.94
N ASP A 16 19.55 -17.34 22.90
CA ASP A 16 19.98 -17.14 21.51
C ASP A 16 19.54 -15.82 20.87
N GLY A 17 18.62 -15.03 21.46
CA GLY A 17 18.34 -13.65 21.04
C GLY A 17 17.89 -13.40 19.58
N GLU A 18 17.81 -14.42 18.72
CA GLU A 18 17.51 -14.34 17.27
C GLU A 18 16.08 -14.76 16.93
N ARG A 19 15.38 -15.40 17.87
CA ARG A 19 14.04 -15.96 17.66
C ARG A 19 13.10 -15.56 18.78
N ALA A 20 11.88 -15.19 18.43
CA ALA A 20 10.81 -14.92 19.37
C ALA A 20 9.72 -15.97 19.28
N ARG A 21 9.07 -16.22 20.40
CA ARG A 21 8.04 -17.23 20.54
C ARG A 21 6.68 -16.57 20.78
N PHE A 22 5.75 -16.79 19.87
CA PHE A 22 4.38 -16.30 19.98
C PHE A 22 3.44 -17.48 20.21
N THR A 23 2.76 -17.49 21.35
CA THR A 23 1.71 -18.50 21.61
C THR A 23 0.36 -17.86 21.35
N SER A 24 -0.42 -18.47 20.45
CA SER A 24 -1.81 -18.08 20.25
C SER A 24 -2.71 -18.91 21.16
N ASP A 25 -3.27 -18.28 22.19
CA ASP A 25 -4.24 -18.94 23.10
C ASP A 25 -5.48 -19.45 22.35
N ARG A 26 -5.81 -18.81 21.21
CA ARG A 26 -6.98 -19.16 20.40
C ARG A 26 -6.79 -20.47 19.62
N TYR A 27 -5.56 -20.77 19.21
CA TYR A 27 -5.27 -21.93 18.37
C TYR A 27 -4.39 -22.97 19.07
N ASP A 28 -3.92 -22.70 20.29
CA ASP A 28 -2.97 -23.54 21.04
C ASP A 28 -1.71 -23.87 20.21
N VAL A 29 -1.28 -22.90 19.39
CA VAL A 29 -0.08 -23.01 18.55
C VAL A 29 0.97 -22.02 19.03
N THR A 30 2.18 -22.51 19.17
CA THR A 30 3.36 -21.71 19.45
C THR A 30 4.19 -21.56 18.18
N TYR A 31 4.27 -20.34 17.66
CA TYR A 31 5.07 -19.97 16.51
C TYR A 31 6.43 -19.46 16.96
N THR A 32 7.48 -19.85 16.24
CA THR A 32 8.82 -19.28 16.41
C THR A 32 9.13 -18.42 15.20
N VAL A 33 9.35 -17.14 15.45
CA VAL A 33 9.62 -16.11 14.45
C VAL A 33 11.10 -15.74 14.55
N SER A 34 11.85 -15.85 13.46
CA SER A 34 13.23 -15.32 13.39
C SER A 34 13.25 -13.99 12.66
N ALA A 35 14.15 -13.09 13.08
CA ALA A 35 14.38 -11.81 12.41
C ALA A 35 14.95 -11.97 10.98
N ASP A 36 15.43 -13.15 10.60
CA ASP A 36 15.93 -13.47 9.26
C ASP A 36 14.82 -13.85 8.28
N SER A 37 13.61 -14.11 8.77
CA SER A 37 12.49 -14.58 7.94
C SER A 37 11.25 -13.71 8.04
N HIS A 38 11.21 -12.82 9.05
CA HIS A 38 10.06 -11.97 9.31
C HIS A 38 10.49 -10.53 9.58
N GLU A 39 9.61 -9.62 9.23
CA GLU A 39 9.78 -8.19 9.45
C GLU A 39 8.49 -7.58 10.01
N ILE A 40 8.61 -6.38 10.59
CA ILE A 40 7.43 -5.59 10.96
C ILE A 40 7.00 -4.79 9.74
N ALA A 41 5.73 -4.88 9.38
CA ALA A 41 5.10 -4.08 8.34
C ALA A 41 3.76 -3.52 8.85
N TYR A 42 3.24 -2.51 8.14
CA TYR A 42 1.87 -2.06 8.33
C TYR A 42 0.94 -2.84 7.40
N VAL A 43 -0.18 -3.31 7.93
CA VAL A 43 -1.29 -3.85 7.14
C VAL A 43 -2.05 -2.70 6.51
N VAL A 44 -2.06 -2.62 5.18
CA VAL A 44 -2.75 -1.56 4.45
C VAL A 44 -3.87 -2.17 3.59
N PRO A 45 -5.14 -1.84 3.86
CA PRO A 45 -6.24 -2.21 2.98
C PRO A 45 -6.27 -1.27 1.77
N ILE A 46 -6.12 -1.79 0.56
CA ILE A 46 -6.08 -0.98 -0.67
C ILE A 46 -6.96 -1.62 -1.74
N ARG A 47 -7.60 -0.80 -2.56
CA ARG A 47 -8.34 -1.29 -3.73
C ARG A 47 -7.40 -1.43 -4.92
N ARG A 48 -7.62 -2.45 -5.76
CA ARG A 48 -6.83 -2.65 -6.99
C ARG A 48 -6.79 -1.40 -7.87
N ALA A 49 -7.93 -0.75 -8.10
CA ALA A 49 -8.00 0.49 -8.88
C ALA A 49 -7.17 1.65 -8.28
N GLU A 50 -7.00 1.71 -6.96
CA GLU A 50 -6.14 2.71 -6.31
C GLU A 50 -4.65 2.41 -6.57
N LEU A 51 -4.26 1.12 -6.54
CA LEU A 51 -2.91 0.67 -6.88
C LEU A 51 -2.57 0.96 -8.33
N GLU A 52 -3.46 0.59 -9.26
CA GLU A 52 -3.28 0.81 -10.70
C GLU A 52 -3.16 2.30 -11.01
N ALA A 53 -4.06 3.15 -10.48
CA ALA A 53 -3.97 4.59 -10.69
C ALA A 53 -2.68 5.20 -10.12
N PHE A 54 -2.14 4.65 -9.03
CA PHE A 54 -0.86 5.11 -8.49
C PHE A 54 0.32 4.61 -9.32
N ALA A 55 0.27 3.38 -9.83
CA ALA A 55 1.28 2.85 -10.74
C ALA A 55 1.32 3.67 -12.05
N ASP A 56 0.17 4.01 -12.62
CA ASP A 56 0.08 4.90 -13.79
C ASP A 56 0.72 6.27 -13.52
N LEU A 57 0.56 6.80 -12.29
CA LEU A 57 1.22 8.05 -11.88
C LEU A 57 2.75 7.90 -11.81
N VAL A 58 3.25 6.77 -11.32
CA VAL A 58 4.69 6.45 -11.30
C VAL A 58 5.26 6.31 -12.71
N ASP A 59 4.55 5.61 -13.58
CA ASP A 59 4.94 5.44 -14.98
C ASP A 59 4.97 6.79 -15.70
N LEU A 60 3.94 7.62 -15.53
CA LEU A 60 3.88 8.95 -16.11
C LEU A 60 5.05 9.84 -15.64
N GLU A 61 5.40 9.81 -14.35
CA GLU A 61 6.53 10.57 -13.81
C GLU A 61 7.86 10.11 -14.43
N ARG A 62 8.03 8.78 -14.58
CA ARG A 62 9.21 8.15 -15.17
C ARG A 62 9.39 8.48 -16.65
N GLU A 63 8.29 8.49 -17.40
CA GLU A 63 8.28 8.73 -18.84
C GLU A 63 8.40 10.22 -19.18
N THR A 64 8.01 11.10 -18.25
CA THR A 64 8.03 12.55 -18.48
C THR A 64 9.38 13.15 -18.08
N PRO A 65 10.18 13.64 -19.06
CA PRO A 65 11.45 14.27 -18.74
C PRO A 65 11.23 15.50 -17.87
N TYR A 66 12.16 15.75 -16.94
CA TYR A 66 12.19 17.01 -16.20
C TYR A 66 12.53 18.16 -17.16
N ALA A 67 11.96 19.34 -16.91
CA ALA A 67 12.31 20.54 -17.67
C ALA A 67 13.80 20.84 -17.53
N ASP A 68 14.53 20.80 -18.65
CA ASP A 68 15.94 21.21 -18.76
C ASP A 68 15.99 22.69 -19.13
N ASP A 69 15.66 23.57 -18.18
CA ASP A 69 15.71 25.00 -18.42
C ASP A 69 16.83 25.61 -17.57
N GLY A 70 18.00 25.72 -18.19
CA GLY A 70 19.22 26.32 -17.66
C GLY A 70 19.13 27.81 -17.28
N GLU A 71 17.93 28.38 -17.15
CA GLU A 71 17.72 29.77 -16.71
C GLU A 71 16.58 29.92 -15.67
N GLU A 72 15.61 29.00 -15.58
CA GLU A 72 14.46 29.07 -14.64
C GLU A 72 14.06 27.71 -14.02
N SER A 73 14.99 26.76 -13.91
CA SER A 73 14.71 25.54 -13.15
C SER A 73 14.35 25.88 -11.68
N PRO A 74 13.51 25.08 -11.01
CA PRO A 74 13.25 25.21 -9.56
C PRO A 74 14.54 25.15 -8.72
N ALA A 75 15.61 24.54 -9.22
CA ALA A 75 16.93 24.61 -8.60
C ALA A 75 17.52 26.03 -8.69
N ALA A 76 17.38 26.72 -9.83
CA ALA A 76 17.78 28.12 -10.01
C ALA A 76 16.95 29.09 -9.13
N SER A 77 15.65 28.82 -8.96
CA SER A 77 14.80 29.57 -8.02
C SER A 77 15.20 29.38 -6.55
N LEU A 78 15.68 28.19 -6.17
CA LEU A 78 16.23 27.91 -4.84
C LEU A 78 17.65 28.49 -4.67
N GLU A 79 18.46 28.54 -5.72
CA GLU A 79 19.77 29.21 -5.74
C GLU A 79 19.63 30.72 -5.53
N SER A 80 18.57 31.35 -6.06
CA SER A 80 18.25 32.75 -5.74
C SER A 80 17.92 32.99 -4.27
N VAL A 81 17.51 31.96 -3.51
CA VAL A 81 17.19 32.04 -2.08
C VAL A 81 18.37 31.61 -1.21
N LEU A 82 19.20 30.69 -1.72
CA LEU A 82 20.43 30.22 -1.11
C LEU A 82 21.60 30.93 -1.79
N GLU A 83 21.85 32.18 -1.41
CA GLU A 83 23.06 32.91 -1.82
C GLU A 83 24.28 32.02 -1.54
N SER A 84 24.91 31.51 -2.61
CA SER A 84 26.12 30.67 -2.67
C SER A 84 25.99 29.16 -2.37
N ASP A 85 25.49 28.39 -3.35
CA ASP A 85 26.10 27.14 -3.83
C ASP A 85 25.37 26.74 -5.13
N SER A 86 26.10 26.54 -6.24
CA SER A 86 25.48 26.10 -7.50
C SER A 86 24.90 24.71 -7.30
N ILE A 87 23.57 24.60 -7.26
CA ILE A 87 22.89 23.31 -7.12
C ILE A 87 23.12 22.54 -8.42
N ASP A 88 23.83 21.42 -8.31
CA ASP A 88 24.02 20.46 -9.38
C ASP A 88 22.65 19.94 -9.85
N ALA A 89 22.32 20.20 -11.12
CA ALA A 89 21.03 19.87 -11.72
C ALA A 89 20.79 18.35 -11.79
N ASP A 90 21.86 17.57 -11.99
CA ASP A 90 21.80 16.10 -11.96
C ASP A 90 21.52 15.62 -10.54
N ALA A 91 22.19 16.18 -9.52
CA ALA A 91 21.94 15.85 -8.12
C ALA A 91 20.54 16.25 -7.64
N TRP A 92 19.98 17.34 -8.18
CA TRP A 92 18.59 17.74 -7.90
C TRP A 92 17.59 16.77 -8.52
N THR A 93 17.83 16.36 -9.77
CA THR A 93 17.00 15.37 -10.46
C THR A 93 17.04 14.02 -9.74
N GLU A 94 18.23 13.57 -9.34
CA GLU A 94 18.41 12.35 -8.54
C GLU A 94 17.64 12.45 -7.21
N ARG A 95 17.70 13.60 -6.54
CA ARG A 95 16.94 13.85 -5.31
C ARG A 95 15.43 13.83 -5.53
N MET A 96 14.95 14.34 -6.67
CA MET A 96 13.52 14.34 -7.00
C MET A 96 13.01 12.95 -7.40
N GLN A 97 13.87 12.12 -8.00
CA GLN A 97 13.57 10.74 -8.37
C GLN A 97 13.70 9.75 -7.21
N ALA A 98 14.45 10.06 -6.15
CA ALA A 98 14.65 9.16 -5.00
C ALA A 98 13.34 8.63 -4.36
N PRO A 99 12.29 9.45 -4.18
CA PRO A 99 10.99 8.95 -3.75
C PRO A 99 10.38 7.93 -4.72
N ARG A 100 10.46 8.16 -6.04
CA ARG A 100 9.97 7.19 -7.04
C ARG A 100 10.74 5.87 -6.93
N GLN A 101 12.07 5.92 -6.88
CA GLN A 101 12.92 4.73 -6.79
C GLN A 101 12.61 3.87 -5.55
N THR A 102 12.08 4.48 -4.49
CA THR A 102 11.63 3.75 -3.29
C THR A 102 10.22 3.18 -3.45
N VAL A 103 9.32 3.91 -4.12
CA VAL A 103 7.89 3.56 -4.22
C VAL A 103 7.61 2.54 -5.32
N GLU A 104 8.32 2.63 -6.46
CA GLU A 104 8.18 1.76 -7.62
C GLU A 104 8.28 0.25 -7.27
N PRO A 105 9.35 -0.25 -6.60
CA PRO A 105 9.44 -1.67 -6.25
C PRO A 105 8.35 -2.13 -5.27
N ILE A 106 7.83 -1.22 -4.43
CA ILE A 106 6.73 -1.54 -3.52
C ILE A 106 5.44 -1.77 -4.30
N LEU A 107 5.14 -0.91 -5.26
CA LEU A 107 3.94 -1.03 -6.10
C LEU A 107 4.00 -2.25 -7.01
N GLU A 108 5.16 -2.52 -7.62
CA GLU A 108 5.36 -3.72 -8.44
C GLU A 108 5.07 -5.00 -7.62
N HIS A 109 5.64 -5.10 -6.41
CA HIS A 109 5.40 -6.22 -5.51
C HIS A 109 3.92 -6.34 -5.09
N TRP A 110 3.26 -5.22 -4.79
CA TRP A 110 1.84 -5.22 -4.42
C TRP A 110 0.93 -5.65 -5.57
N LEU A 111 1.20 -5.22 -6.80
CA LEU A 111 0.43 -5.62 -7.97
C LEU A 111 0.61 -7.11 -8.28
N GLU A 112 1.85 -7.62 -8.25
CA GLU A 112 2.13 -9.05 -8.41
C GLU A 112 1.40 -9.89 -7.34
N PHE A 113 1.47 -9.46 -6.08
CA PHE A 113 0.81 -10.15 -4.97
C PHE A 113 -0.72 -10.22 -5.13
N VAL A 114 -1.35 -9.12 -5.58
CA VAL A 114 -2.80 -9.07 -5.82
C VAL A 114 -3.20 -9.94 -7.03
N ASP A 115 -2.37 -9.99 -8.08
CA ASP A 115 -2.60 -10.84 -9.24
C ASP A 115 -2.52 -12.34 -8.92
N ASP A 116 -1.57 -12.76 -8.07
CA ASP A 116 -1.42 -14.16 -7.64
C ASP A 116 -2.57 -14.64 -6.73
N GLU A 117 -3.12 -13.76 -5.88
CA GLU A 117 -4.28 -14.09 -5.03
C GLU A 117 -5.55 -14.32 -5.88
N GLU A 118 -5.78 -13.54 -6.93
CA GLU A 118 -6.90 -13.78 -7.86
C GLU A 118 -6.74 -15.10 -8.64
N ALA A 119 -5.51 -15.47 -8.99
CA ALA A 119 -5.23 -16.73 -9.66
C ALA A 119 -5.46 -17.96 -8.75
N SER A 120 -5.25 -17.82 -7.44
CA SER A 120 -5.41 -18.90 -6.45
C SER A 120 -6.82 -18.96 -5.83
N GLY A 121 -7.56 -17.84 -5.78
CA GLY A 121 -8.93 -17.74 -5.25
C GLY A 121 -10.03 -18.37 -6.12
N GLY A 122 -9.71 -18.83 -7.34
CA GLY A 122 -10.65 -19.48 -8.25
C GLY A 122 -11.06 -20.91 -7.86
N GLU A 123 -10.38 -21.54 -6.90
CA GLU A 123 -10.56 -22.95 -6.57
C GLU A 123 -10.83 -23.17 -5.07
N SER A 124 -11.92 -22.59 -4.55
CA SER A 124 -12.45 -22.96 -3.23
C SER A 124 -13.98 -22.95 -3.18
N GLY A 125 -14.55 -24.11 -3.51
CA GLY A 125 -15.53 -24.70 -2.60
C GLY A 125 -16.99 -24.23 -2.68
N ARG A 126 -17.56 -24.06 -3.87
CA ARG A 126 -19.02 -24.26 -4.04
C ARG A 126 -19.35 -25.75 -3.98
N SER A 127 -19.17 -26.37 -2.81
CA SER A 127 -19.84 -27.63 -2.49
C SER A 127 -21.30 -27.32 -2.17
N ASN A 128 -22.09 -27.28 -3.24
CA ASN A 128 -23.53 -27.43 -3.20
C ASN A 128 -23.87 -28.83 -2.68
N ALA A 129 -24.07 -28.97 -1.37
CA ALA A 129 -24.76 -30.10 -0.80
C ALA A 129 -26.22 -29.69 -0.56
N GLY A 130 -27.10 -30.18 -1.43
CA GLY A 130 -28.51 -30.35 -1.11
C GLY A 130 -28.66 -31.25 0.12
N SER A 131 -29.84 -31.50 0.67
CA SER A 131 -31.21 -31.13 0.37
C SER A 131 -31.96 -31.87 1.47
N GLU A 132 -32.58 -31.18 2.42
CA GLU A 132 -33.60 -31.82 3.25
C GLU A 132 -34.79 -30.87 3.36
N THR A 133 -35.86 -31.32 2.72
CA THR A 133 -37.19 -30.76 2.70
C THR A 133 -37.92 -31.34 3.91
N ASP A 134 -38.56 -30.52 4.72
CA ASP A 134 -39.72 -30.96 5.49
C ASP A 134 -40.69 -29.79 5.71
N GLU A 135 -41.96 -30.09 5.45
CA GLU A 135 -43.05 -29.15 5.30
C GLU A 135 -43.74 -28.85 6.64
N ALA A 136 -44.29 -27.65 6.81
CA ALA A 136 -45.75 -27.43 6.94
C ALA A 136 -46.14 -26.08 7.58
N SER A 137 -47.26 -25.57 7.06
CA SER A 137 -48.27 -24.69 7.68
C SER A 137 -48.11 -23.17 7.61
N GLU A 138 -48.67 -22.64 6.51
CA GLU A 138 -49.65 -21.56 6.39
C GLU A 138 -49.96 -20.68 7.63
N THR A 139 -49.87 -19.35 7.45
CA THR A 139 -51.06 -18.47 7.40
C THR A 139 -50.68 -17.08 6.88
N GLY A 140 -51.53 -16.55 6.01
CA GLY A 140 -51.29 -15.34 5.24
C GLY A 140 -51.44 -14.03 6.02
N GLY A 141 -50.78 -13.01 5.47
CA GLY A 141 -51.00 -11.60 5.77
C GLY A 141 -50.35 -10.79 4.66
N ALA A 142 -51.18 -10.24 3.77
CA ALA A 142 -50.76 -9.36 2.70
C ALA A 142 -49.97 -8.17 3.29
N ASN A 143 -48.77 -7.92 2.78
CA ASN A 143 -48.20 -6.60 2.83
C ASN A 143 -47.46 -6.28 1.54
N GLU A 144 -47.59 -5.03 1.19
CA GLU A 144 -47.44 -4.41 -0.11
C GLU A 144 -46.01 -4.50 -0.69
N THR A 145 -45.98 -4.50 -2.01
CA THR A 145 -44.83 -4.27 -2.87
C THR A 145 -44.02 -3.06 -2.40
N ALA A 146 -42.81 -3.33 -1.91
CA ALA A 146 -41.73 -2.37 -1.88
C ALA A 146 -40.51 -3.07 -2.48
N ASP A 147 -40.04 -2.50 -3.59
CA ASP A 147 -38.71 -2.64 -4.18
C ASP A 147 -37.71 -3.45 -3.35
N ALA A 148 -37.52 -4.73 -3.73
CA ALA A 148 -36.31 -5.47 -3.39
C ALA A 148 -35.23 -5.02 -4.38
N ASP A 149 -34.46 -4.00 -3.99
CA ASP A 149 -33.18 -4.16 -3.30
C ASP A 149 -32.11 -4.68 -4.26
N ALA A 150 -31.55 -3.71 -5.00
CA ALA A 150 -30.13 -3.54 -5.22
C ALA A 150 -29.27 -4.77 -4.90
N SER A 151 -29.30 -5.77 -5.78
CA SER A 151 -28.26 -6.81 -5.84
C SER A 151 -27.19 -6.49 -6.90
N ASP A 152 -27.14 -5.23 -7.33
CA ASP A 152 -25.94 -4.62 -7.91
C ASP A 152 -25.10 -4.03 -6.75
N ARG A 153 -24.77 -4.89 -5.77
CA ARG A 153 -23.78 -4.55 -4.75
C ARG A 153 -22.42 -4.82 -5.38
N ASP A 154 -21.85 -3.76 -5.95
CA ASP A 154 -20.41 -3.48 -6.04
C ASP A 154 -19.53 -4.75 -6.05
N ALA A 155 -19.66 -5.57 -7.09
CA ALA A 155 -18.70 -6.64 -7.38
C ALA A 155 -17.42 -6.08 -8.05
N GLY A 156 -17.14 -4.79 -7.87
CA GLY A 156 -16.15 -4.02 -8.64
C GLY A 156 -15.05 -3.38 -7.81
N SER A 157 -15.00 -3.57 -6.48
CA SER A 157 -13.86 -3.12 -5.68
C SER A 157 -13.54 -4.08 -4.53
N SER A 158 -12.97 -5.25 -4.84
CA SER A 158 -12.34 -6.05 -3.79
C SER A 158 -11.25 -5.21 -3.11
N VAL A 159 -11.30 -5.18 -1.78
CA VAL A 159 -10.28 -4.53 -0.96
C VAL A 159 -9.26 -5.61 -0.64
N GLU A 160 -8.04 -5.41 -1.11
CA GLU A 160 -6.92 -6.31 -0.91
C GLU A 160 -6.09 -5.86 0.29
N ILE A 161 -5.39 -6.81 0.91
CA ILE A 161 -4.49 -6.52 2.03
C ILE A 161 -3.05 -6.62 1.54
N VAL A 162 -2.34 -5.49 1.62
CA VAL A 162 -0.91 -5.42 1.30
C VAL A 162 -0.09 -5.02 2.53
N TYR A 163 1.21 -5.31 2.48
CA TYR A 163 2.14 -5.03 3.58
C TYR A 163 3.09 -3.91 3.19
N LEU A 164 3.08 -2.82 3.97
CA LEU A 164 3.95 -1.67 3.80
C LEU A 164 5.16 -1.77 4.75
N PRO A 165 6.41 -1.77 4.25
CA PRO A 165 7.59 -1.74 5.10
C PRO A 165 7.60 -0.48 5.98
N VAL A 166 8.11 -0.59 7.21
CA VAL A 166 8.19 0.57 8.11
C VAL A 166 9.11 1.63 7.48
N GLU A 167 8.83 2.91 7.74
CA GLU A 167 9.59 4.08 7.25
C GLU A 167 9.34 4.47 5.78
N THR A 168 8.57 3.68 5.02
CA THR A 168 8.31 3.94 3.59
C THR A 168 7.12 4.88 3.32
N GLU A 169 6.23 5.12 4.29
CA GLU A 169 5.12 6.08 4.17
C GLU A 169 5.57 7.43 3.64
N SER A 170 6.70 7.93 4.17
CA SER A 170 7.23 9.24 3.79
C SER A 170 7.64 9.31 2.32
N ALA A 171 8.06 8.19 1.72
CA ALA A 171 8.43 8.12 0.31
C ALA A 171 7.20 8.26 -0.60
N PHE A 172 6.08 7.59 -0.27
CA PHE A 172 4.81 7.75 -1.00
C PHE A 172 4.30 9.19 -0.96
N ALA A 173 4.31 9.81 0.23
CA ALA A 173 3.90 11.20 0.38
C ALA A 173 4.84 12.16 -0.36
N ALA A 174 6.15 11.93 -0.32
CA ALA A 174 7.13 12.73 -1.02
C ALA A 174 6.97 12.61 -2.55
N PHE A 175 6.80 11.40 -3.07
CA PHE A 175 6.58 11.16 -4.50
C PHE A 175 5.33 11.90 -5.02
N PHE A 176 4.20 11.76 -4.33
CA PHE A 176 2.96 12.45 -4.73
C PHE A 176 3.11 13.97 -4.68
N GLN A 177 3.84 14.50 -3.69
CA GLN A 177 4.15 15.93 -3.62
C GLN A 177 5.07 16.38 -4.77
N THR A 178 6.03 15.56 -5.19
CA THR A 178 6.87 15.84 -6.36
C THR A 178 6.02 15.94 -7.61
N CYS A 179 5.14 14.97 -7.88
CA CYS A 179 4.23 15.00 -9.02
C CYS A 179 3.36 16.26 -9.04
N ARG A 180 2.77 16.61 -7.89
CA ARG A 180 1.94 17.82 -7.79
C ARG A 180 2.74 19.09 -8.03
N LYS A 181 3.97 19.19 -7.50
CA LYS A 181 4.85 20.33 -7.72
C LYS A 181 5.24 20.47 -9.19
N ARG A 182 5.52 19.36 -9.88
CA ARG A 182 5.82 19.37 -11.31
C ARG A 182 4.63 19.88 -12.11
N ALA A 183 3.43 19.39 -11.83
CA ALA A 183 2.21 19.84 -12.52
C ALA A 183 1.81 21.30 -12.24
N ASP A 184 2.23 21.85 -11.10
CA ASP A 184 2.02 23.27 -10.78
C ASP A 184 3.08 24.19 -11.46
N GLN A 185 4.09 23.63 -12.15
CA GLN A 185 5.13 24.40 -12.83
C GLN A 185 4.75 24.64 -14.30
N ASP A 186 4.61 25.91 -14.70
CA ASP A 186 4.21 26.32 -16.06
C ASP A 186 5.14 25.80 -17.19
N HIS A 187 6.37 25.41 -16.85
CA HIS A 187 7.40 24.96 -17.79
C HIS A 187 7.72 23.46 -17.69
N ASP A 188 7.14 22.72 -16.73
CA ASP A 188 7.31 21.26 -16.68
C ASP A 188 6.29 20.59 -17.62
N PRO A 189 6.73 19.66 -18.50
CA PRO A 189 5.80 18.94 -19.38
C PRO A 189 4.89 17.94 -18.64
N PHE A 190 5.08 17.75 -17.32
CA PHE A 190 4.28 16.85 -16.50
C PHE A 190 2.90 17.41 -16.18
N GLU A 191 1.87 16.66 -16.56
CA GLU A 191 0.48 16.94 -16.20
C GLU A 191 -0.06 15.83 -15.28
N LEU A 192 -0.91 16.18 -14.31
CA LEU A 192 -1.54 15.18 -13.45
C LEU A 192 -2.60 14.39 -14.24
N PRO A 193 -2.68 13.07 -14.04
CA PRO A 193 -3.74 12.27 -14.65
C PRO A 193 -5.11 12.64 -14.08
N ASP A 194 -6.17 12.45 -14.87
CA ASP A 194 -7.55 12.72 -14.45
C ASP A 194 -7.96 11.93 -13.20
N ASP A 195 -7.41 10.72 -13.03
CA ASP A 195 -7.66 9.81 -11.91
C ASP A 195 -6.74 10.04 -10.69
N ILE A 196 -6.12 11.22 -10.58
CA ILE A 196 -5.23 11.56 -9.44
C ILE A 196 -5.92 11.41 -8.07
N ALA A 197 -7.25 11.61 -8.02
CA ALA A 197 -8.04 11.40 -6.80
C ALA A 197 -8.06 9.92 -6.37
N THR A 198 -8.08 9.00 -7.34
CA THR A 198 -8.02 7.56 -7.11
C THR A 198 -6.62 7.16 -6.60
N ALA A 199 -5.56 7.68 -7.21
CA ALA A 199 -4.18 7.49 -6.71
C ALA A 199 -4.00 8.06 -5.29
N ALA A 200 -4.58 9.22 -4.97
CA ALA A 200 -4.54 9.79 -3.63
C ALA A 200 -5.25 8.91 -2.56
N GLY A 201 -6.09 7.97 -2.99
CA GLY A 201 -6.67 6.92 -2.15
C GLY A 201 -5.59 6.10 -1.43
N VAL A 202 -4.52 5.70 -2.13
CA VAL A 202 -3.39 4.94 -1.56
C VAL A 202 -2.78 5.66 -0.37
N LEU A 203 -2.51 6.96 -0.47
CA LEU A 203 -1.96 7.76 0.62
C LEU A 203 -2.89 7.82 1.83
N THR A 204 -4.20 7.88 1.56
CA THR A 204 -5.21 7.89 2.61
C THR A 204 -5.21 6.56 3.36
N GLN A 205 -5.11 5.43 2.65
CA GLN A 205 -5.05 4.10 3.27
C GLN A 205 -3.76 3.90 4.04
N ILE A 206 -2.61 4.26 3.46
CA ILE A 206 -1.31 4.21 4.13
C ILE A 206 -1.37 4.99 5.44
N LYS A 207 -1.84 6.24 5.41
CA LYS A 207 -1.93 7.06 6.62
C LYS A 207 -2.85 6.46 7.68
N GLN A 208 -4.02 5.97 7.29
CA GLN A 208 -4.93 5.30 8.23
C GLN A 208 -4.31 4.04 8.83
N ALA A 209 -3.51 3.31 8.03
CA ALA A 209 -2.79 2.14 8.47
C ALA A 209 -1.68 2.50 9.47
N THR A 210 -0.88 3.53 9.18
CA THR A 210 0.28 3.92 10.00
C THR A 210 -0.07 4.66 11.28
N ASP A 211 -1.18 5.42 11.30
CA ASP A 211 -1.68 6.12 12.49
C ASP A 211 -2.12 5.15 13.62
N ARG A 212 -2.33 3.87 13.30
CA ARG A 212 -2.85 2.85 14.23
C ARG A 212 -1.78 1.82 14.60
N PRO A 213 -1.35 1.75 15.88
CA PRO A 213 -0.34 0.78 16.28
C PRO A 213 -0.78 -0.69 16.10
N GLU A 214 -2.08 -0.98 16.13
CA GLU A 214 -2.64 -2.31 15.91
C GLU A 214 -2.42 -2.86 14.49
N ASN A 215 -2.15 -1.99 13.51
CA ASN A 215 -1.88 -2.41 12.13
C ASN A 215 -0.42 -2.79 11.92
N ARG A 216 0.44 -2.64 12.93
CA ARG A 216 1.83 -3.13 12.89
C ARG A 216 1.84 -4.61 13.17
N VAL A 217 2.18 -5.40 12.17
CA VAL A 217 2.20 -6.86 12.24
C VAL A 217 3.58 -7.40 11.97
N VAL A 218 3.85 -8.59 12.50
CA VAL A 218 5.01 -9.39 12.13
C VAL A 218 4.61 -10.31 10.99
N VAL A 219 5.24 -10.14 9.84
CA VAL A 219 4.89 -10.83 8.60
C VAL A 219 6.15 -11.46 8.00
N ASN A 220 5.98 -12.56 7.25
CA ASN A 220 7.08 -13.19 6.55
C ASN A 220 7.63 -12.24 5.48
N GLN A 221 8.95 -12.14 5.36
CA GLN A 221 9.62 -11.24 4.42
C GLN A 221 9.26 -11.52 2.95
N ALA A 222 8.72 -12.70 2.62
CA ALA A 222 8.21 -13.00 1.28
C ALA A 222 6.99 -12.15 0.88
N TYR A 223 6.24 -11.63 1.85
CA TYR A 223 5.06 -10.78 1.60
C TYR A 223 5.35 -9.29 1.72
N VAL A 224 6.56 -8.91 2.13
CA VAL A 224 6.98 -7.52 2.30
C VAL A 224 7.90 -7.17 1.13
N PRO A 225 7.62 -6.07 0.40
CA PRO A 225 8.52 -5.60 -0.64
C PRO A 225 9.92 -5.32 -0.09
N GLN A 226 10.96 -5.77 -0.80
CA GLN A 226 12.34 -5.54 -0.41
C GLN A 226 12.89 -4.33 -1.16
N LEU A 227 13.49 -3.39 -0.42
CA LEU A 227 14.10 -2.16 -0.92
C LEU A 227 15.62 -2.27 -1.05
#